data_AF-F8P2D0-F1
#
_entry.id   AF-F8P2D0-F1
#
_cell.length_a   1.000
_cell.length_b   1.000
_cell.length_c   1.000
_cell.angle_alpha   90.00
_cell.angle_beta   90.00
_cell.angle_gamma   90.00
#
_symmetry.space_group_name_H-M   'P 1'
#
loop_
_entity.id
_entity.type
_entity.pdbx_description
1 polymer ?
#
loop_
_entity_poly.entity_id
_entity_poly.type
_entity_poly.pdbx_seq_one_letter_code
_entity_poly.pdbx_strand_id
1 'polypeptide(L)'
;MIAPSTTTIVKRDCYPSPILTIPAELLVSILGFLDSRSLLRCCSVCHHFDLVIESYAELQYNIELTLDGMVDGFPGNLSVSERLQILRNRRRAWYSLDWDQHLVVPMPGSCQAYELVGGVFAKTMSTGIGGNGSRHLITSWLPSTINSERVVVRKDIGLPTRDFAIDPSQDLIALVQADDDDDFHFLLPGLLQVHLRTLSTNEPHPQAGSVVLRCAVMFPITNAFIQIVDDVIGMMFWAEPQGPRITLWDWKSGKFLIVSLLSMSCQISLHYIVSQDRSSLQLPSGTWDFSFLSSRAYMLTCTAGQGSIEIFTFADETRNDSTTASIGALPVHVASLLLPPVLPGVHLMNMHTHTGPFAARCPVGKPFATANHARIHVVSIQYARTGCLRLIDSPRFCLFVHNRTLMSYIHQRKERGGSAVTVPWNKWGPLQTQFMHQREQFQWLRYVQGCRVVLPISYHVAGSTVQVLDFNVCRTKRQIFEEHTASSADSCINTDGTHVGMGNIFQAPVITLMPYRVLSRGELEEYNGVMIDDERLIGLKVRFHT
;
A
#
# COMPACT_ATOMS: atom_id res chain seq x y z
N MET A 1 43.01 -66.68 23.33
CA MET A 1 42.40 -65.81 24.36
C MET A 1 42.31 -64.41 23.81
N ILE A 2 41.15 -64.03 23.27
CA ILE A 2 40.77 -62.63 23.04
C ILE A 2 39.31 -62.55 23.47
N ALA A 3 39.05 -61.83 24.55
CA ALA A 3 37.71 -61.66 25.11
C ALA A 3 36.89 -60.69 24.23
N PRO A 4 35.56 -60.87 24.11
CA PRO A 4 34.71 -59.96 23.37
C PRO A 4 34.51 -58.67 24.17
N SER A 5 34.79 -57.53 23.54
CA SER A 5 34.54 -56.20 24.09
C SER A 5 33.04 -55.94 24.17
N THR A 6 32.49 -55.96 25.39
CA THR A 6 31.14 -55.46 25.69
C THR A 6 31.04 -53.96 25.42
N THR A 7 30.28 -53.59 24.40
CA THR A 7 29.88 -52.21 24.15
C THR A 7 28.84 -51.80 25.20
N THR A 8 29.27 -51.04 26.20
CA THR A 8 28.40 -50.46 27.21
C THR A 8 27.55 -49.35 26.59
N ILE A 9 26.26 -49.61 26.36
CA ILE A 9 25.29 -48.56 26.01
C ILE A 9 25.09 -47.70 27.26
N VAL A 10 25.67 -46.51 27.27
CA VAL A 10 25.39 -45.49 28.29
C VAL A 10 23.95 -45.04 28.10
N LYS A 11 23.03 -45.53 28.94
CA LYS A 11 21.71 -44.90 29.11
C LYS A 11 21.95 -43.50 29.66
N ARG A 12 21.78 -42.48 28.82
CA ARG A 12 21.65 -41.10 29.32
C ARG A 12 20.34 -41.03 30.08
N ASP A 13 20.40 -40.64 31.35
CA ASP A 13 19.21 -40.30 32.13
C ASP A 13 18.50 -39.12 31.45
N CYS A 14 17.36 -39.40 30.81
CA CYS A 14 16.50 -38.37 30.24
C CYS A 14 15.69 -37.72 31.37
N TYR A 15 16.26 -36.71 32.01
CA TYR A 15 15.46 -35.83 32.86
C TYR A 15 14.38 -35.14 32.01
N PRO A 16 13.12 -35.03 32.50
CA PRO A 16 12.10 -34.25 31.81
C PRO A 16 12.62 -32.83 31.63
N SER A 17 12.51 -32.31 30.41
CA SER A 17 12.96 -30.95 30.12
C SER A 17 12.28 -29.98 31.09
N PRO A 18 13.01 -29.12 31.83
CA PRO A 18 12.43 -28.25 32.85
C PRO A 18 11.29 -27.37 32.32
N ILE A 19 11.38 -26.94 31.05
CA ILE A 19 10.35 -26.15 30.38
C ILE A 19 9.00 -26.87 30.19
N LEU A 20 8.99 -28.21 30.23
CA LEU A 20 7.77 -29.03 30.13
C LEU A 20 7.13 -29.28 31.51
N THR A 21 7.75 -28.81 32.59
CA THR A 21 7.29 -29.03 33.97
C THR A 21 6.73 -27.77 34.63
N ILE A 22 6.83 -26.62 33.97
CA ILE A 22 6.26 -25.36 34.45
C ILE A 22 4.73 -25.33 34.24
N PRO A 23 3.98 -24.56 35.05
CA PRO A 23 2.56 -24.31 34.83
C PRO A 23 2.27 -23.79 33.42
N ALA A 24 1.11 -24.19 32.88
CA ALA A 24 0.75 -23.88 31.50
C ALA A 24 0.63 -22.37 31.25
N GLU A 25 0.20 -21.59 32.24
CA GLU A 25 0.09 -20.13 32.16
C GLU A 25 1.46 -19.46 31.98
N LEU A 26 2.50 -20.00 32.64
CA LEU A 26 3.87 -19.51 32.48
C LEU A 26 4.44 -19.92 31.13
N LEU A 27 4.15 -21.15 30.68
CA LEU A 27 4.55 -21.60 29.36
C LEU A 27 3.91 -20.75 28.25
N VAL A 28 2.61 -20.43 28.37
CA VAL A 28 1.90 -19.54 27.45
C VAL A 28 2.51 -18.15 27.44
N SER A 29 2.82 -17.59 28.62
CA SER A 29 3.48 -16.29 28.73
C SER A 29 4.85 -16.29 28.04
N ILE A 30 5.65 -17.35 28.22
CA ILE A 30 6.96 -17.50 27.56
C ILE A 30 6.80 -17.61 26.04
N LEU A 31 5.90 -18.46 25.57
CA LEU A 31 5.61 -18.65 24.16
C LEU A 31 5.03 -17.36 23.54
N GLY A 32 4.30 -16.56 24.30
CA GLY A 32 3.73 -15.27 23.89
C GLY A 32 4.77 -14.23 23.47
N PHE A 33 6.04 -14.37 23.88
CA PHE A 33 7.15 -13.52 23.43
C PHE A 33 7.73 -13.95 22.07
N LEU A 34 7.32 -15.08 21.52
CA LEU A 34 7.82 -15.59 20.24
C LEU A 34 7.02 -15.06 19.05
N ASP A 35 7.69 -14.88 17.91
CA ASP A 35 6.98 -14.63 16.65
C ASP A 35 6.19 -15.87 16.20
N SER A 36 5.20 -15.66 15.32
CA SER A 36 4.33 -16.72 14.83
C SER A 36 5.07 -17.85 14.10
N ARG A 37 6.20 -17.55 13.43
CA ARG A 37 7.03 -18.57 12.79
C ARG A 37 7.69 -19.47 13.84
N SER A 38 8.16 -18.89 14.93
CA SER A 38 8.80 -19.57 16.05
C SER A 38 7.77 -20.38 16.83
N LEU A 39 6.56 -19.85 17.04
CA LEU A 39 5.42 -20.61 17.58
C LEU A 39 5.11 -21.85 16.73
N LEU A 40 4.96 -21.69 15.42
CA LEU A 40 4.70 -22.83 14.52
C LEU A 40 5.86 -23.85 14.51
N ARG A 41 7.11 -23.41 14.72
CA ARG A 41 8.25 -24.32 14.91
C ARG A 41 8.15 -25.05 16.26
N CYS A 42 7.73 -24.38 17.33
CA CYS A 42 7.50 -25.00 18.63
C CYS A 42 6.46 -26.12 18.58
N CYS A 43 5.40 -25.98 17.77
CA CYS A 43 4.44 -27.07 17.51
C CYS A 43 5.11 -28.35 16.99
N SER A 44 6.22 -28.21 16.24
CA SER A 44 6.97 -29.35 15.69
C SER A 44 8.01 -29.94 16.66
N VAL A 45 8.20 -29.35 17.85
CA VAL A 45 9.19 -29.81 18.84
C VAL A 45 8.64 -30.97 19.66
N CYS A 46 7.43 -30.84 20.19
CA CYS A 46 6.77 -31.91 20.96
C CYS A 46 5.24 -31.71 21.03
N HIS A 47 4.52 -32.80 21.31
CA HIS A 47 3.06 -32.78 21.46
C HIS A 47 2.55 -31.83 22.56
N HIS A 48 3.30 -31.63 23.65
CA HIS A 48 2.87 -30.73 24.71
C HIS A 48 2.85 -29.27 24.24
N PHE A 49 3.88 -28.82 23.52
CA PHE A 49 3.91 -27.48 22.94
C PHE A 49 2.83 -27.30 21.89
N ASP A 50 2.64 -28.29 21.02
CA ASP A 50 1.56 -28.28 20.03
C ASP A 50 0.18 -28.11 20.69
N LEU A 51 -0.12 -28.93 21.71
CA LEU A 51 -1.38 -28.85 22.47
C LEU A 51 -1.56 -27.49 23.14
N VAL A 52 -0.53 -26.95 23.80
CA VAL A 52 -0.60 -25.63 24.45
C VAL A 52 -0.83 -24.53 23.42
N ILE A 53 -0.08 -24.55 22.31
CA ILE A 53 -0.24 -23.53 21.27
C ILE A 53 -1.63 -23.59 20.64
N GLU A 54 -2.16 -24.78 20.38
CA GLU A 54 -3.51 -24.96 19.81
C GLU A 54 -4.65 -24.65 20.81
N SER A 55 -4.43 -24.85 22.11
CA SER A 55 -5.49 -24.68 23.13
C SER A 55 -5.67 -23.24 23.61
N TYR A 56 -4.62 -22.41 23.57
CA TYR A 56 -4.66 -21.06 24.14
C TYR A 56 -4.91 -19.99 23.08
N ALA A 57 -5.96 -19.19 23.29
CA ALA A 57 -6.41 -18.18 22.33
C ALA A 57 -5.35 -17.11 22.05
N GLU A 58 -4.51 -16.76 23.03
CA GLU A 58 -3.44 -15.75 22.87
C GLU A 58 -2.40 -16.17 21.83
N LEU A 59 -1.95 -17.42 21.89
CA LEU A 59 -0.97 -17.95 20.95
C LEU A 59 -1.58 -18.16 19.57
N GLN A 60 -2.81 -18.68 19.52
CA GLN A 60 -3.59 -18.80 18.28
C GLN A 60 -3.81 -17.44 17.62
N TYR A 61 -4.17 -16.42 18.39
CA TYR A 61 -4.43 -15.08 17.88
C TYR A 61 -3.21 -14.48 17.19
N ASN A 62 -2.01 -14.62 17.77
CA ASN A 62 -0.77 -14.15 17.16
C ASN A 62 -0.46 -14.86 15.82
N ILE A 63 -0.69 -16.18 15.75
CA ILE A 63 -0.52 -16.97 14.52
C ILE A 63 -1.51 -16.50 13.45
N GLU A 64 -2.77 -16.34 13.83
CA GLU A 64 -3.87 -16.02 12.91
C GLU A 64 -3.77 -14.57 12.39
N LEU A 65 -3.34 -13.62 13.22
CA LEU A 65 -3.04 -12.25 12.79
C LEU A 65 -1.95 -12.25 11.70
N THR A 66 -0.85 -12.99 11.93
CA THR A 66 0.23 -13.07 10.95
C THR A 66 -0.25 -13.74 9.66
N LEU A 67 -1.03 -14.80 9.77
CA LEU A 67 -1.59 -15.52 8.63
C LEU A 67 -2.45 -14.61 7.74
N ASP A 68 -3.19 -13.68 8.33
CA ASP A 68 -4.04 -12.74 7.58
C ASP A 68 -3.34 -11.43 7.21
N GLY A 69 -2.06 -11.26 7.58
CA GLY A 69 -1.33 -10.02 7.34
C GLY A 69 -1.87 -8.84 8.16
N MET A 70 -2.29 -9.11 9.39
CA MET A 70 -2.90 -8.14 10.30
C MET A 70 -1.96 -7.84 11.48
N VAL A 71 -2.14 -6.66 12.08
CA VAL A 71 -1.51 -6.25 13.34
C VAL A 71 -2.57 -6.02 14.40
N ASP A 72 -2.20 -6.29 15.64
CA ASP A 72 -3.10 -6.09 16.76
C ASP A 72 -3.41 -4.60 17.00
N GLY A 73 -4.63 -4.33 17.45
CA GLY A 73 -5.09 -3.01 17.84
C GLY A 73 -4.80 -2.68 19.31
N PHE A 74 -5.14 -1.47 19.73
CA PHE A 74 -5.06 -1.07 21.13
C PHE A 74 -5.93 -1.97 22.02
N PRO A 75 -5.55 -2.17 23.30
CA PRO A 75 -6.39 -2.85 24.27
C PRO A 75 -7.79 -2.22 24.29
N GLY A 76 -8.82 -3.05 24.21
CA GLY A 76 -10.21 -2.65 24.21
C GLY A 76 -11.06 -3.55 25.10
N ASN A 77 -12.37 -3.46 24.96
CA ASN A 77 -13.32 -4.24 25.79
C ASN A 77 -13.43 -5.71 25.35
N LEU A 78 -12.85 -6.08 24.20
CA LEU A 78 -12.90 -7.43 23.66
C LEU A 78 -11.77 -8.27 24.24
N SER A 79 -12.13 -9.45 24.73
CA SER A 79 -11.17 -10.50 25.08
C SER A 79 -10.41 -10.99 23.85
N VAL A 80 -9.25 -11.60 24.05
CA VAL A 80 -8.43 -12.16 22.95
C VAL A 80 -9.20 -13.23 22.18
N SER A 81 -10.02 -14.03 22.86
CA SER A 81 -10.89 -15.03 22.23
C SER A 81 -11.93 -14.40 21.31
N GLU A 82 -12.55 -13.29 21.71
CA GLU A 82 -13.50 -12.55 20.87
C GLU A 82 -12.79 -11.94 19.65
N ARG A 83 -11.60 -11.34 19.82
CA ARG A 83 -10.81 -10.79 18.72
C ARG A 83 -10.41 -11.89 17.72
N LEU A 84 -10.01 -13.06 18.21
CA LEU A 84 -9.70 -14.23 17.39
C LEU A 84 -10.93 -14.70 16.58
N GLN A 85 -12.12 -14.73 17.21
CA GLN A 85 -13.34 -15.11 16.52
C GLN A 85 -13.72 -14.11 15.42
N ILE A 86 -13.60 -12.80 15.70
CA ILE A 86 -13.84 -11.74 14.71
C ILE A 86 -12.87 -11.88 13.53
N LEU A 87 -11.58 -12.15 13.79
CA LEU A 87 -10.59 -12.37 12.74
C LEU A 87 -10.91 -13.57 11.85
N ARG A 88 -11.27 -14.71 12.45
CA ARG A 88 -11.67 -15.93 11.72
C ARG A 88 -12.94 -15.73 10.90
N ASN A 89 -13.94 -15.06 11.46
CA ASN A 89 -15.17 -14.72 10.75
C ASN A 89 -14.88 -13.79 9.57
N ARG A 90 -14.05 -12.76 9.77
CA ARG A 90 -13.59 -11.86 8.71
C ARG A 90 -12.91 -12.64 7.58
N ARG A 91 -12.01 -13.58 7.90
CA ARG A 91 -11.35 -14.42 6.87
C ARG A 91 -12.37 -15.23 6.07
N ARG A 92 -13.34 -15.85 6.75
CA ARG A 92 -14.41 -16.64 6.11
C ARG A 92 -15.26 -15.75 5.19
N ALA A 93 -15.70 -14.59 5.67
CA ALA A 93 -16.50 -13.64 4.90
C ALA A 93 -15.79 -13.20 3.60
N TRP A 94 -14.49 -12.87 3.67
CA TRP A 94 -13.71 -12.58 2.47
C TRP A 94 -13.53 -13.80 1.56
N TYR A 95 -13.43 -15.01 2.11
CA TYR A 95 -13.29 -16.23 1.32
C TYR A 95 -14.53 -16.56 0.48
N SER A 96 -15.73 -16.25 0.99
CA SER A 96 -17.01 -16.48 0.31
C SER A 96 -17.62 -15.22 -0.31
N LEU A 97 -16.92 -14.08 -0.23
CA LEU A 97 -17.48 -12.73 -0.48
C LEU A 97 -18.87 -12.57 0.15
N ASP A 98 -19.07 -13.06 1.37
CA ASP A 98 -20.35 -13.01 2.06
C ASP A 98 -20.39 -11.79 2.99
N TRP A 99 -21.36 -10.91 2.76
CA TRP A 99 -21.48 -9.64 3.48
C TRP A 99 -22.58 -9.73 4.53
N ASP A 100 -22.23 -9.38 5.76
CA ASP A 100 -23.18 -9.33 6.88
C ASP A 100 -24.24 -8.22 6.69
N GLN A 101 -23.88 -7.13 6.01
CA GLN A 101 -24.72 -5.93 5.85
C GLN A 101 -24.51 -5.27 4.50
N HIS A 102 -25.59 -4.70 3.96
CA HIS A 102 -25.57 -3.78 2.82
C HIS A 102 -26.12 -2.44 3.26
N LEU A 103 -25.28 -1.39 3.23
CA LEU A 103 -25.62 -0.06 3.70
C LEU A 103 -25.33 0.97 2.60
N VAL A 104 -26.20 1.99 2.50
CA VAL A 104 -26.06 3.09 1.55
C VAL A 104 -25.69 4.35 2.30
N VAL A 105 -24.54 4.92 1.96
CA VAL A 105 -24.04 6.19 2.51
C VAL A 105 -24.28 7.31 1.48
N PRO A 106 -25.20 8.26 1.73
CA PRO A 106 -25.42 9.38 0.83
C PRO A 106 -24.19 10.29 0.76
N MET A 107 -23.71 10.57 -0.45
CA MET A 107 -22.53 11.41 -0.67
C MET A 107 -22.83 12.54 -1.66
N PRO A 108 -23.40 13.67 -1.20
CA PRO A 108 -23.90 14.72 -2.09
C PRO A 108 -22.78 15.42 -2.88
N GLY A 109 -23.19 16.06 -3.97
CA GLY A 109 -22.33 16.90 -4.81
C GLY A 109 -21.45 16.15 -5.81
N SER A 110 -20.84 16.89 -6.73
CA SER A 110 -19.76 16.40 -7.58
C SER A 110 -18.51 16.07 -6.76
N CYS A 111 -17.60 15.27 -7.29
CA CYS A 111 -16.35 14.90 -6.64
C CYS A 111 -15.17 15.63 -7.30
N GLN A 112 -14.40 16.38 -6.52
CA GLN A 112 -13.14 16.98 -6.98
C GLN A 112 -11.94 16.11 -6.56
N ALA A 113 -11.80 15.89 -5.26
CA ALA A 113 -10.82 14.98 -4.68
C ALA A 113 -11.49 14.11 -3.62
N TYR A 114 -10.94 12.93 -3.37
CA TYR A 114 -11.45 12.01 -2.35
C TYR A 114 -10.33 11.13 -1.80
N GLU A 115 -10.57 10.62 -0.61
CA GLU A 115 -9.69 9.70 0.10
C GLU A 115 -10.51 8.63 0.80
N LEU A 116 -9.97 7.40 0.86
CA LEU A 116 -10.51 6.30 1.66
C LEU A 116 -9.35 5.66 2.43
N VAL A 117 -9.32 5.87 3.75
CA VAL A 117 -8.26 5.36 4.62
C VAL A 117 -8.87 4.89 5.94
N GLY A 118 -8.55 3.68 6.37
CA GLY A 118 -8.92 3.19 7.71
C GLY A 118 -10.43 3.15 8.00
N GLY A 119 -11.29 3.05 6.98
CA GLY A 119 -12.74 3.13 7.11
C GLY A 119 -13.31 4.56 7.13
N VAL A 120 -12.51 5.57 6.78
CA VAL A 120 -12.95 6.96 6.63
C VAL A 120 -12.91 7.34 5.16
N PHE A 121 -14.06 7.72 4.63
CA PHE A 121 -14.20 8.30 3.29
C PHE A 121 -14.31 9.82 3.41
N ALA A 122 -13.39 10.54 2.79
CA ALA A 122 -13.40 12.00 2.74
C ALA A 122 -13.49 12.47 1.29
N LYS A 123 -14.18 13.58 1.05
CA LYS A 123 -14.43 14.12 -0.29
C LYS A 123 -14.58 15.64 -0.29
N THR A 124 -14.01 16.28 -1.31
CA THR A 124 -14.28 17.68 -1.65
C THR A 124 -15.24 17.78 -2.83
N MET A 125 -16.06 18.84 -2.83
CA MET A 125 -17.02 19.10 -3.92
C MET A 125 -16.43 20.04 -4.95
N SER A 126 -16.65 19.78 -6.24
CA SER A 126 -16.22 20.71 -7.29
C SER A 126 -17.07 21.98 -7.25
N THR A 127 -16.43 23.14 -7.34
CA THR A 127 -17.04 24.47 -7.27
C THR A 127 -17.51 25.02 -8.63
N GLY A 128 -17.32 24.29 -9.73
CA GLY A 128 -17.76 24.69 -11.07
C GLY A 128 -16.67 24.58 -12.15
N ILE A 129 -16.85 25.32 -13.25
CA ILE A 129 -15.92 25.39 -14.39
C ILE A 129 -14.80 26.37 -14.02
N GLY A 130 -13.53 25.92 -13.98
CA GLY A 130 -12.39 26.81 -13.73
C GLY A 130 -11.19 26.16 -13.03
N GLY A 131 -11.36 25.01 -12.36
CA GLY A 131 -10.24 24.34 -11.67
C GLY A 131 -9.92 24.90 -10.27
N ASN A 132 -10.77 25.79 -9.75
CA ASN A 132 -10.60 26.42 -8.44
C ASN A 132 -10.65 25.36 -7.32
N GLY A 133 -9.89 25.57 -6.25
CA GLY A 133 -9.89 24.66 -5.11
C GLY A 133 -11.25 24.63 -4.40
N SER A 134 -11.59 23.48 -3.81
CA SER A 134 -12.79 23.36 -2.99
C SER A 134 -12.52 23.84 -1.57
N ARG A 135 -13.43 24.65 -1.04
CA ARG A 135 -13.48 24.98 0.40
C ARG A 135 -14.33 23.99 1.19
N HIS A 136 -15.03 23.08 0.52
CA HIS A 136 -15.97 22.17 1.14
C HIS A 136 -15.32 20.80 1.40
N LEU A 137 -15.60 20.20 2.56
CA LEU A 137 -15.12 18.87 2.92
C LEU A 137 -16.22 18.06 3.61
N ILE A 138 -16.52 16.88 3.07
CA ILE A 138 -17.29 15.83 3.76
C ILE A 138 -16.32 14.79 4.25
N THR A 139 -16.51 14.36 5.49
CA THR A 139 -15.79 13.22 6.08
C THR A 139 -16.82 12.26 6.67
N SER A 140 -16.91 11.05 6.13
CA SER A 140 -17.76 9.97 6.63
C SER A 140 -16.89 8.84 7.19
N TRP A 141 -17.06 8.53 8.47
CA TRP A 141 -16.58 7.31 9.10
C TRP A 141 -17.61 6.23 8.76
N LEU A 142 -17.22 5.33 7.87
CA LEU A 142 -18.12 4.35 7.28
C LEU A 142 -18.60 3.34 8.35
N PRO A 143 -19.86 2.89 8.26
CA PRO A 143 -20.41 1.94 9.20
C PRO A 143 -19.66 0.60 9.15
N SER A 144 -19.49 -0.05 10.28
CA SER A 144 -18.95 -1.41 10.44
C SER A 144 -19.96 -2.25 11.23
N THR A 145 -19.68 -3.54 11.41
CA THR A 145 -20.48 -4.42 12.28
C THR A 145 -20.52 -3.95 13.74
N ILE A 146 -19.54 -3.14 14.17
CA ILE A 146 -19.38 -2.69 15.57
C ILE A 146 -19.72 -1.20 15.73
N ASN A 147 -19.52 -0.39 14.68
CA ASN A 147 -19.66 1.07 14.74
C ASN A 147 -20.67 1.57 13.71
N SER A 148 -21.60 2.42 14.14
CA SER A 148 -22.52 3.15 13.25
C SER A 148 -21.78 4.21 12.42
N GLU A 149 -22.42 4.63 11.33
CA GLU A 149 -21.91 5.74 10.52
C GLU A 149 -21.82 7.04 11.32
N ARG A 150 -20.75 7.81 11.08
CA ARG A 150 -20.64 9.21 11.52
C ARG A 150 -20.22 10.07 10.34
N VAL A 151 -20.95 11.15 10.09
CA VAL A 151 -20.64 12.10 9.00
C VAL A 151 -20.40 13.49 9.57
N VAL A 152 -19.37 14.17 9.07
CA VAL A 152 -19.08 15.58 9.34
C VAL A 152 -19.03 16.31 8.01
N VAL A 153 -19.86 17.35 7.86
CA VAL A 153 -19.90 18.20 6.68
C VAL A 153 -19.39 19.58 7.05
N ARG A 154 -18.32 20.02 6.38
CA ARG A 154 -17.76 21.36 6.52
C ARG A 154 -18.00 22.13 5.23
N LYS A 155 -18.83 23.17 5.33
CA LYS A 155 -19.14 24.04 4.19
C LYS A 155 -17.93 24.85 3.74
N ASP A 156 -17.09 25.25 4.69
CA ASP A 156 -15.85 25.97 4.47
C ASP A 156 -14.79 25.46 5.46
N ILE A 157 -13.66 24.99 4.94
CA ILE A 157 -12.48 24.59 5.70
C ILE A 157 -11.50 25.74 5.90
N GLY A 158 -11.78 26.93 5.36
CA GLY A 158 -10.99 28.15 5.51
C GLY A 158 -9.92 28.35 4.44
N LEU A 159 -9.72 27.40 3.53
CA LEU A 159 -8.83 27.53 2.36
C LEU A 159 -9.35 26.75 1.16
N PRO A 160 -9.07 27.19 -0.08
CA PRO A 160 -9.36 26.41 -1.26
C PRO A 160 -8.35 25.24 -1.34
N THR A 161 -8.86 24.02 -1.50
CA THR A 161 -8.05 22.81 -1.53
C THR A 161 -8.23 22.11 -2.87
N ARG A 162 -7.12 21.83 -3.55
CA ARG A 162 -7.11 21.12 -4.84
C ARG A 162 -7.15 19.60 -4.65
N ASP A 163 -6.36 19.12 -3.71
CA ASP A 163 -6.20 17.70 -3.37
C ASP A 163 -5.79 17.56 -1.91
N PHE A 164 -5.89 16.35 -1.34
CA PHE A 164 -5.55 16.12 0.07
C PHE A 164 -5.25 14.64 0.35
N ALA A 165 -4.51 14.39 1.44
CA ALA A 165 -4.36 13.06 2.02
C ALA A 165 -4.85 13.05 3.48
N ILE A 166 -5.29 11.88 3.96
CA ILE A 166 -5.71 11.70 5.35
C ILE A 166 -4.96 10.53 6.00
N ASP A 167 -4.72 10.63 7.31
CA ASP A 167 -4.40 9.50 8.17
C ASP A 167 -5.28 9.58 9.43
N PRO A 168 -6.45 8.90 9.42
CA PRO A 168 -7.37 8.90 10.56
C PRO A 168 -6.75 8.31 11.82
N SER A 169 -5.74 7.44 11.70
CA SER A 169 -5.08 6.87 12.88
C SER A 169 -4.30 7.94 13.66
N GLN A 170 -3.90 9.02 13.00
CA GLN A 170 -3.20 10.16 13.58
C GLN A 170 -4.09 11.40 13.74
N ASP A 171 -5.37 11.33 13.38
CA ASP A 171 -6.25 12.49 13.26
C ASP A 171 -5.69 13.57 12.31
N LEU A 172 -5.00 13.17 11.23
CA LEU A 172 -4.31 14.08 10.32
C LEU A 172 -5.03 14.22 8.98
N ILE A 173 -5.13 15.46 8.49
CA ILE A 173 -5.42 15.79 7.10
C ILE A 173 -4.37 16.77 6.56
N ALA A 174 -3.80 16.46 5.40
CA ALA A 174 -2.84 17.30 4.69
C ALA A 174 -3.51 17.88 3.44
N LEU A 175 -3.83 19.18 3.48
CA LEU A 175 -4.59 19.89 2.44
C LEU A 175 -3.62 20.60 1.49
N VAL A 176 -3.67 20.28 0.20
CA VAL A 176 -2.92 20.99 -0.84
C VAL A 176 -3.69 22.24 -1.24
N GLN A 177 -3.14 23.41 -0.89
CA GLN A 177 -3.77 24.69 -1.18
C GLN A 177 -3.85 24.92 -2.70
N ALA A 178 -5.01 25.38 -3.16
CA ALA A 178 -5.19 25.93 -4.50
C ALA A 178 -5.07 27.47 -4.48
N ASP A 179 -4.95 28.07 -5.65
CA ASP A 179 -5.04 29.53 -5.77
C ASP A 179 -6.50 30.00 -5.56
N ASP A 180 -6.66 31.19 -4.96
CA ASP A 180 -7.98 31.76 -4.64
C ASP A 180 -8.66 32.42 -5.86
N ASP A 181 -7.92 32.74 -6.93
CA ASP A 181 -8.39 33.53 -8.07
C ASP A 181 -8.44 32.74 -9.40
N ASP A 182 -9.39 33.12 -10.27
CA ASP A 182 -9.49 32.75 -11.70
C ASP A 182 -8.33 33.32 -12.54
N ASP A 183 -7.41 34.07 -11.93
CA ASP A 183 -6.25 34.61 -12.61
C ASP A 183 -5.30 33.48 -12.96
N PHE A 184 -4.93 33.42 -14.24
CA PHE A 184 -3.99 32.49 -14.87
C PHE A 184 -2.55 32.60 -14.28
N HIS A 185 -2.39 32.44 -12.97
CA HIS A 185 -1.11 32.38 -12.27
C HIS A 185 -0.36 31.06 -12.50
N PHE A 186 -0.84 30.21 -13.41
CA PHE A 186 -0.07 29.18 -14.09
C PHE A 186 1.10 29.73 -14.94
N LEU A 187 1.69 30.87 -14.59
CA LEU A 187 2.82 31.47 -15.29
C LEU A 187 3.85 32.13 -14.36
N LEU A 188 3.66 32.14 -13.03
CA LEU A 188 4.64 32.69 -12.08
C LEU A 188 5.26 31.62 -11.17
N PRO A 189 6.56 31.76 -10.82
CA PRO A 189 7.16 31.02 -9.73
C PRO A 189 6.35 31.23 -8.45
N GLY A 190 5.88 30.12 -7.86
CA GLY A 190 4.99 30.13 -6.72
C GLY A 190 5.48 29.25 -5.58
N LEU A 191 4.70 29.23 -4.52
CA LEU A 191 4.95 28.40 -3.35
C LEU A 191 3.82 27.40 -3.22
N LEU A 192 4.14 26.12 -3.43
CA LEU A 192 3.25 25.03 -3.10
C LEU A 192 3.11 24.93 -1.58
N GLN A 193 1.88 24.96 -1.09
CA GLN A 193 1.57 24.93 0.34
C GLN A 193 0.71 23.72 0.70
N VAL A 194 1.13 22.97 1.71
CA VAL A 194 0.38 21.87 2.30
C VAL A 194 0.06 22.22 3.74
N HIS A 195 -1.23 22.37 4.07
CA HIS A 195 -1.70 22.71 5.40
C HIS A 195 -1.98 21.43 6.21
N LEU A 196 -1.38 21.34 7.39
CA LEU A 196 -1.52 20.19 8.28
C LEU A 196 -2.54 20.50 9.37
N ARG A 197 -3.67 19.79 9.33
CA ARG A 197 -4.79 20.03 10.24
C ARG A 197 -5.27 18.74 10.87
N THR A 198 -6.06 18.87 11.93
CA THR A 198 -6.79 17.76 12.51
C THR A 198 -7.93 17.34 11.59
N LEU A 199 -8.10 16.04 11.34
CA LEU A 199 -9.20 15.51 10.53
C LEU A 199 -10.56 15.71 11.25
N SER A 200 -10.56 15.58 12.57
CA SER A 200 -11.74 15.67 13.44
C SER A 200 -12.27 17.09 13.62
N THR A 201 -11.39 18.09 13.78
CA THR A 201 -11.79 19.47 14.11
C THR A 201 -11.39 20.53 13.07
N ASN A 202 -10.54 20.20 12.10
CA ASN A 202 -10.00 21.16 11.11
C ASN A 202 -9.14 22.28 11.74
N GLU A 203 -8.56 22.02 12.91
CA GLU A 203 -7.63 22.91 13.60
C GLU A 203 -6.18 22.63 13.20
N PRO A 204 -5.21 23.54 13.40
CA PRO A 204 -3.80 23.23 13.21
C PRO A 204 -3.38 21.96 13.95
N HIS A 205 -2.70 21.04 13.26
CA HIS A 205 -2.38 19.75 13.86
C HIS A 205 -1.34 19.91 14.99
N PRO A 206 -1.62 19.44 16.23
CA PRO A 206 -0.79 19.75 17.40
C PRO A 206 0.60 19.13 17.38
N GLN A 207 0.79 18.04 16.63
CA GLN A 207 2.09 17.39 16.46
C GLN A 207 2.90 17.92 15.26
N ALA A 208 2.36 18.86 14.48
CA ALA A 208 3.05 19.39 13.32
C ALA A 208 4.08 20.45 13.75
N GLY A 209 5.35 20.23 13.43
CA GLY A 209 6.43 21.19 13.70
C GLY A 209 6.28 22.47 12.89
N SER A 210 5.62 22.38 11.73
CA SER A 210 5.10 23.53 10.99
C SER A 210 3.68 23.23 10.53
N VAL A 211 2.75 24.15 10.81
CA VAL A 211 1.35 24.05 10.36
C VAL A 211 1.23 24.03 8.83
N VAL A 212 2.21 24.63 8.14
CA VAL A 212 2.24 24.68 6.67
C VAL A 212 3.59 24.21 6.16
N LEU A 213 3.58 23.16 5.34
CA LEU A 213 4.75 22.72 4.58
C LEU A 213 4.80 23.50 3.26
N ARG A 214 5.97 24.02 2.91
CA ARG A 214 6.15 24.95 1.79
C ARG A 214 7.22 24.42 0.85
N CYS A 215 6.92 24.29 -0.45
CA CYS A 215 7.90 23.96 -1.50
C CYS A 215 7.90 25.04 -2.58
N ALA A 216 9.06 25.56 -2.95
CA ALA A 216 9.17 26.47 -4.08
C ALA A 216 8.95 25.71 -5.39
N VAL A 217 8.16 26.28 -6.30
CA VAL A 217 7.88 25.70 -7.61
C VAL A 217 8.04 26.79 -8.66
N MET A 218 8.92 26.58 -9.63
CA MET A 218 9.20 27.59 -10.66
C MET A 218 8.22 27.55 -11.83
N PHE A 219 7.46 26.47 -11.95
CA PHE A 219 6.59 26.18 -13.08
C PHE A 219 5.23 25.69 -12.59
N PRO A 220 4.18 25.81 -13.42
CA PRO A 220 2.82 25.47 -13.02
C PRO A 220 2.67 23.97 -12.81
N ILE A 221 1.98 23.59 -11.73
CA ILE A 221 1.73 22.19 -11.42
C ILE A 221 0.51 21.69 -12.20
N THR A 222 0.73 20.79 -13.16
CA THR A 222 -0.34 20.16 -13.93
C THR A 222 -0.99 19.02 -13.17
N ASN A 223 -0.19 18.18 -12.51
CA ASN A 223 -0.66 17.03 -11.76
C ASN A 223 0.09 16.90 -10.43
N ALA A 224 -0.58 16.40 -9.40
CA ALA A 224 -0.02 16.23 -8.08
C ALA A 224 -0.76 15.11 -7.35
N PHE A 225 -0.02 14.33 -6.56
CA PHE A 225 -0.57 13.36 -5.63
C PHE A 225 0.22 13.42 -4.33
N ILE A 226 -0.49 13.24 -3.21
CA ILE A 226 0.05 13.31 -1.86
C ILE A 226 -0.22 12.00 -1.11
N GLN A 227 0.75 11.55 -0.33
CA GLN A 227 0.67 10.33 0.47
C GLN A 227 1.21 10.61 1.88
N ILE A 228 0.58 10.00 2.90
CA ILE A 228 1.02 10.05 4.30
C ILE A 228 1.46 8.65 4.71
N VAL A 229 2.66 8.53 5.29
CA VAL A 229 3.17 7.29 5.89
C VAL A 229 3.87 7.62 7.20
N ASP A 230 3.18 7.33 8.31
CA ASP A 230 3.68 7.59 9.66
C ASP A 230 4.03 9.08 9.86
N ASP A 231 5.30 9.41 10.05
CA ASP A 231 5.83 10.76 10.20
C ASP A 231 6.25 11.42 8.88
N VAL A 232 6.04 10.75 7.74
CA VAL A 232 6.43 11.24 6.42
C VAL A 232 5.23 11.66 5.59
N ILE A 233 5.30 12.86 5.00
CA ILE A 233 4.42 13.29 3.90
C ILE A 233 5.24 13.29 2.62
N GLY A 234 4.76 12.58 1.62
CA GLY A 234 5.34 12.57 0.28
C GLY A 234 4.41 13.18 -0.73
N MET A 235 4.96 14.02 -1.61
CA MET A 235 4.22 14.60 -2.72
C MET A 235 5.01 14.46 -4.01
N MET A 236 4.35 13.90 -5.02
CA MET A 236 4.83 13.83 -6.40
C MET A 236 4.00 14.77 -7.24
N PHE A 237 4.64 15.60 -8.06
CA PHE A 237 3.94 16.54 -8.93
C PHE A 237 4.68 16.76 -10.24
N TRP A 238 3.93 17.18 -11.27
CA TRP A 238 4.44 17.51 -12.58
C TRP A 238 4.44 19.01 -12.77
N ALA A 239 5.61 19.54 -13.12
CA ALA A 239 5.77 20.94 -13.45
C ALA A 239 6.28 21.03 -14.89
N GLU A 240 5.48 21.54 -15.82
CA GLU A 240 5.88 21.64 -17.23
C GLU A 240 6.70 22.91 -17.48
N PRO A 241 7.82 22.87 -18.23
CA PRO A 241 8.36 21.77 -19.05
C PRO A 241 9.40 20.89 -18.32
N GLN A 242 9.47 20.98 -16.98
CA GLN A 242 10.50 20.35 -16.16
C GLN A 242 10.27 18.86 -15.88
N GLY A 243 9.05 18.38 -16.09
CA GLY A 243 8.62 17.02 -15.81
C GLY A 243 8.37 16.74 -14.32
N PRO A 244 8.55 15.49 -13.87
CA PRO A 244 8.19 15.06 -12.53
C PRO A 244 9.10 15.63 -11.44
N ARG A 245 8.54 15.84 -10.25
CA ARG A 245 9.21 16.31 -9.04
C ARG A 245 8.69 15.58 -7.82
N ILE A 246 9.58 15.28 -6.88
CA ILE A 246 9.24 14.63 -5.61
C ILE A 246 9.75 15.47 -4.47
N THR A 247 8.88 15.66 -3.49
CA THR A 247 9.19 16.31 -2.24
C THR A 247 8.68 15.47 -1.08
N LEU A 248 9.57 15.11 -0.17
CA LEU A 248 9.24 14.38 1.05
C LEU A 248 9.59 15.23 2.27
N TRP A 249 8.69 15.27 3.25
CA TRP A 249 8.86 15.97 4.52
C TRP A 249 8.69 15.01 5.68
N ASP A 250 9.45 15.24 6.74
CA ASP A 250 9.04 14.85 8.09
C ASP A 250 8.07 15.94 8.56
N TRP A 251 6.79 15.60 8.61
CA TRP A 251 5.74 16.58 8.89
C TRP A 251 5.71 16.98 10.37
N LYS A 252 6.26 16.14 11.26
CA LYS A 252 6.35 16.43 12.70
C LYS A 252 7.45 17.41 13.01
N SER A 253 8.56 17.39 12.26
CA SER A 253 9.59 18.44 12.37
C SER A 253 9.41 19.60 11.39
N GLY A 254 8.61 19.44 10.34
CA GLY A 254 8.46 20.39 9.24
C GLY A 254 9.68 20.42 8.28
N LYS A 255 10.66 19.53 8.48
CA LYS A 255 11.89 19.48 7.70
C LYS A 255 11.72 18.63 6.46
N PHE A 256 12.47 18.97 5.43
CA PHE A 256 12.52 18.17 4.21
C PHE A 256 13.43 16.98 4.41
N LEU A 257 12.94 15.81 3.98
CA LEU A 257 13.71 14.58 3.92
C LEU A 257 14.32 14.39 2.52
N ILE A 258 13.60 14.77 1.47
CA ILE A 258 14.03 14.67 0.07
C ILE A 258 13.43 15.83 -0.73
N VAL A 259 14.23 16.43 -1.61
CA VAL A 259 13.77 17.35 -2.67
C VAL A 259 14.44 16.96 -3.98
N SER A 260 13.67 16.76 -5.03
CA SER A 260 14.24 16.56 -6.36
C SER A 260 14.85 17.85 -6.92
N LEU A 261 16.07 17.76 -7.47
CA LEU A 261 16.78 18.92 -8.02
C LEU A 261 16.13 19.50 -9.29
N LEU A 262 16.39 20.78 -9.50
CA LEU A 262 16.16 21.47 -10.77
C LEU A 262 17.29 21.14 -11.75
N SER A 263 16.97 21.00 -13.04
CA SER A 263 17.97 20.89 -14.11
C SER A 263 18.97 22.06 -14.06
N MET A 264 20.25 21.79 -14.35
CA MET A 264 21.36 22.76 -14.27
C MET A 264 21.11 24.06 -15.04
N SER A 265 20.30 24.03 -16.11
CA SER A 265 19.95 25.23 -16.89
C SER A 265 19.12 26.27 -16.12
N CYS A 266 18.55 25.92 -14.96
CA CYS A 266 17.74 26.82 -14.13
C CYS A 266 18.42 27.25 -12.81
N GLN A 267 19.69 26.90 -12.59
CA GLN A 267 20.38 27.16 -11.31
C GLN A 267 20.72 28.64 -11.06
N ILE A 268 20.57 29.52 -12.05
CA ILE A 268 21.09 30.90 -11.98
C ILE A 268 20.29 31.80 -11.00
N SER A 269 19.07 31.45 -10.59
CA SER A 269 18.22 32.36 -9.78
C SER A 269 17.93 31.91 -8.34
N LEU A 270 18.48 30.80 -7.84
CA LEU A 270 18.08 30.21 -6.54
C LEU A 270 19.15 30.16 -5.44
N HIS A 271 20.19 30.99 -5.54
CA HIS A 271 21.16 31.10 -4.44
C HIS A 271 20.57 31.74 -3.16
N TYR A 272 19.33 32.26 -3.20
CA TYR A 272 18.74 33.03 -2.10
C TYR A 272 17.55 32.36 -1.37
N ILE A 273 16.89 31.34 -1.96
CA ILE A 273 15.68 30.71 -1.34
C ILE A 273 15.96 29.30 -0.79
N VAL A 274 16.98 28.60 -1.30
CA VAL A 274 17.40 27.29 -0.78
C VAL A 274 18.60 27.48 0.15
N SER A 275 18.40 28.24 1.23
CA SER A 275 19.40 28.33 2.28
C SER A 275 19.36 27.05 3.13
N GLN A 276 20.48 26.33 3.03
CA GLN A 276 21.04 25.39 3.99
C GLN A 276 20.20 24.15 4.33
N ASP A 277 20.82 22.99 4.09
CA ASP A 277 20.52 21.69 4.71
C ASP A 277 19.58 20.74 3.95
N ARG A 278 19.91 20.28 2.72
CA ARG A 278 19.11 19.22 2.03
C ARG A 278 19.85 18.22 1.16
N SER A 279 19.40 16.99 1.30
CA SER A 279 19.60 15.79 0.48
C SER A 279 18.86 15.90 -0.86
N SER A 280 19.56 16.38 -1.87
CA SER A 280 18.98 16.65 -3.17
C SER A 280 19.02 15.42 -4.09
N LEU A 281 17.87 14.97 -4.62
CA LEU A 281 17.78 13.77 -5.47
C LEU A 281 17.68 14.12 -6.96
N GLN A 282 18.53 13.52 -7.78
CA GLN A 282 18.28 13.49 -9.23
C GLN A 282 17.37 12.31 -9.54
N LEU A 283 16.19 12.57 -10.10
CA LEU A 283 15.25 11.51 -10.47
C LEU A 283 15.80 10.70 -11.65
N PRO A 284 15.65 9.36 -11.64
CA PRO A 284 15.96 8.53 -12.80
C PRO A 284 15.22 8.99 -14.06
N SER A 285 15.85 8.80 -15.22
CA SER A 285 15.25 9.17 -16.50
C SER A 285 13.92 8.42 -16.72
N GLY A 286 12.91 9.15 -17.19
CA GLY A 286 11.59 8.58 -17.42
C GLY A 286 10.81 8.25 -16.14
N THR A 287 11.18 8.79 -14.97
CA THR A 287 10.36 8.66 -13.75
C THR A 287 8.91 9.05 -14.04
N TRP A 288 7.97 8.18 -13.67
CA TRP A 288 6.56 8.31 -14.01
C TRP A 288 5.65 8.29 -12.79
N ASP A 289 5.97 7.53 -11.74
CA ASP A 289 5.12 7.48 -10.56
C ASP A 289 5.93 7.10 -9.31
N PHE A 290 5.31 7.29 -8.15
CA PHE A 290 5.92 7.16 -6.83
C PHE A 290 5.01 6.38 -5.87
N SER A 291 5.60 5.50 -5.06
CA SER A 291 4.89 4.90 -3.92
C SER A 291 5.84 4.56 -2.79
N PHE A 292 5.36 4.75 -1.55
CA PHE A 292 6.07 4.28 -0.37
C PHE A 292 6.04 2.74 -0.25
N LEU A 293 7.17 2.19 0.21
CA LEU A 293 7.30 0.78 0.61
C LEU A 293 7.26 0.63 2.15
N SER A 294 7.70 1.67 2.86
CA SER A 294 7.64 1.83 4.31
C SER A 294 7.79 3.33 4.65
N SER A 295 7.78 3.69 5.94
CA SER A 295 8.10 5.07 6.37
C SER A 295 9.55 5.48 6.05
N ARG A 296 10.42 4.53 5.67
CA ARG A 296 11.84 4.74 5.38
C ARG A 296 12.30 4.15 4.06
N ALA A 297 11.37 3.83 3.16
CA ALA A 297 11.69 3.36 1.82
C ALA A 297 10.57 3.67 0.84
N TYR A 298 10.93 3.90 -0.43
CA TYR A 298 9.99 4.19 -1.51
C TYR A 298 10.49 3.58 -2.82
N MET A 299 9.61 3.52 -3.80
CA MET A 299 9.95 3.15 -5.16
C MET A 299 9.50 4.22 -6.15
N LEU A 300 10.21 4.29 -7.27
CA LEU A 300 9.86 5.05 -8.45
C LEU A 300 9.60 4.09 -9.60
N THR A 301 8.57 4.34 -10.39
CA THR A 301 8.42 3.68 -11.68
C THR A 301 9.08 4.52 -12.76
N CYS A 302 9.73 3.88 -13.72
CA CYS A 302 10.41 4.56 -14.82
C CYS A 302 10.02 3.95 -16.17
N THR A 303 9.78 4.80 -17.16
CA THR A 303 9.40 4.41 -18.53
C THR A 303 10.57 4.36 -19.50
N ALA A 304 11.77 4.77 -19.08
CA ALA A 304 12.96 4.74 -19.92
C ALA A 304 13.35 3.31 -20.33
N GLY A 305 13.75 3.14 -21.59
CA GLY A 305 14.12 1.83 -22.14
C GLY A 305 12.94 0.85 -22.12
N GLN A 306 13.15 -0.30 -21.48
CA GLN A 306 12.10 -1.33 -21.29
C GLN A 306 11.23 -1.10 -20.04
N GLY A 307 11.51 -0.04 -19.28
CA GLY A 307 10.88 0.29 -18.01
C GLY A 307 11.51 -0.43 -16.81
N SER A 308 11.38 0.20 -15.64
CA SER A 308 11.95 -0.31 -14.39
C SER A 308 11.19 0.17 -13.15
N ILE A 309 11.37 -0.57 -12.05
CA ILE A 309 11.01 -0.15 -10.69
C ILE A 309 12.32 0.13 -9.95
N GLU A 310 12.54 1.39 -9.57
CA GLU A 310 13.73 1.86 -8.85
C GLU A 310 13.42 1.96 -7.36
N ILE A 311 14.19 1.24 -6.53
CA ILE A 311 13.97 1.16 -5.08
C ILE A 311 14.96 2.06 -4.35
N PHE A 312 14.47 2.89 -3.45
CA PHE A 312 15.27 3.81 -2.66
C PHE A 312 14.97 3.67 -1.16
N THR A 313 15.98 3.92 -0.35
CA THR A 313 15.79 4.24 1.06
C THR A 313 16.16 5.68 1.34
N PHE A 314 15.67 6.17 2.48
CA PHE A 314 16.21 7.37 3.09
C PHE A 314 17.68 7.08 3.49
N ALA A 315 18.46 8.12 3.76
CA ALA A 315 19.83 7.93 4.18
C ALA A 315 19.91 7.01 5.41
N ASP A 316 20.92 6.15 5.40
CA ASP A 316 21.04 5.04 6.36
C ASP A 316 21.20 5.58 7.79
N GLU A 317 20.22 5.30 8.66
CA GLU A 317 20.28 5.59 10.11
C GLU A 317 21.32 4.72 10.84
N THR A 318 22.10 3.90 10.13
CA THR A 318 23.06 2.93 10.68
C THR A 318 24.34 3.54 11.26
N ARG A 319 24.46 4.86 11.36
CA ARG A 319 25.41 5.46 12.31
C ARG A 319 24.80 5.42 13.71
N ASN A 320 24.90 4.25 14.34
CA ASN A 320 24.84 4.07 15.78
C ASN A 320 25.98 4.85 16.45
N ASP A 321 25.82 6.15 16.59
CA ASP A 321 26.37 6.89 17.71
C ASP A 321 25.41 8.03 18.02
N SER A 322 24.98 8.06 19.28
CA SER A 322 24.16 9.10 19.88
C SER A 322 24.74 10.49 19.59
N THR A 323 24.23 11.16 18.56
CA THR A 323 24.08 12.62 18.43
C THR A 323 23.57 12.92 17.02
N THR A 324 22.35 13.47 16.93
CA THR A 324 21.75 14.05 15.71
C THR A 324 21.67 13.13 14.48
N ALA A 325 20.46 12.65 14.16
CA ALA A 325 20.16 12.18 12.80
C ALA A 325 20.67 13.26 11.82
N SER A 326 21.61 12.90 10.94
CA SER A 326 22.21 13.86 10.02
C SER A 326 21.17 14.27 8.99
N ILE A 327 20.49 15.37 9.29
CA ILE A 327 19.70 16.14 8.33
C ILE A 327 20.61 16.43 7.13
N GLY A 328 20.15 16.12 5.91
CA GLY A 328 20.91 16.36 4.68
C GLY A 328 21.61 15.17 4.01
N ALA A 329 21.53 13.95 4.54
CA ALA A 329 22.14 12.78 3.87
C ALA A 329 21.32 12.29 2.66
N LEU A 330 22.01 12.04 1.53
CA LEU A 330 21.38 11.72 0.24
C LEU A 330 20.58 10.40 0.27
N PRO A 331 19.48 10.30 -0.48
CA PRO A 331 18.74 9.05 -0.61
C PRO A 331 19.62 7.95 -1.21
N VAL A 332 19.46 6.73 -0.73
CA VAL A 332 20.27 5.60 -1.17
C VAL A 332 19.50 4.82 -2.23
N HIS A 333 20.03 4.78 -3.44
CA HIS A 333 19.52 3.91 -4.49
C HIS A 333 19.90 2.45 -4.21
N VAL A 334 18.90 1.58 -4.06
CA VAL A 334 19.05 0.18 -3.64
C VAL A 334 19.10 -0.76 -4.83
N ALA A 335 18.11 -0.70 -5.72
CA ALA A 335 18.00 -1.61 -6.84
C ALA A 335 17.13 -1.06 -7.97
N SER A 336 17.50 -1.40 -9.22
CA SER A 336 16.71 -1.17 -10.43
C SER A 336 16.15 -2.51 -10.91
N LEU A 337 14.84 -2.72 -10.78
CA LEU A 337 14.18 -3.95 -11.20
C LEU A 337 13.62 -3.78 -12.61
N LEU A 338 14.26 -4.38 -13.60
CA LEU A 338 13.90 -4.22 -15.00
C LEU A 338 12.63 -5.00 -15.37
N LEU A 339 11.72 -4.36 -16.11
CA LEU A 339 10.53 -5.01 -16.68
C LEU A 339 10.89 -5.97 -17.83
N PRO A 340 9.93 -6.79 -18.33
CA PRO A 340 10.20 -7.72 -19.42
C PRO A 340 10.82 -7.04 -20.66
N PRO A 341 11.83 -7.64 -21.30
CA PRO A 341 12.42 -7.09 -22.51
C PRO A 341 11.41 -6.90 -23.64
N VAL A 342 11.45 -5.72 -24.27
CA VAL A 342 10.54 -5.33 -25.35
C VAL A 342 11.22 -5.36 -26.72
N LEU A 343 10.45 -5.54 -27.78
CA LEU A 343 10.91 -5.51 -29.16
C LEU A 343 11.41 -4.10 -29.55
N PRO A 344 12.34 -3.98 -30.51
CA PRO A 344 12.75 -2.69 -31.03
C PRO A 344 11.56 -1.87 -31.56
N GLY A 345 11.53 -0.58 -31.22
CA GLY A 345 10.45 0.35 -31.57
C GLY A 345 9.23 0.31 -30.64
N VAL A 346 9.25 -0.51 -29.59
CA VAL A 346 8.25 -0.49 -28.52
C VAL A 346 8.77 0.35 -27.34
N HIS A 347 7.92 1.17 -26.76
CA HIS A 347 8.22 2.01 -25.60
C HIS A 347 7.05 2.01 -24.61
N LEU A 348 7.33 2.34 -23.34
CA LEU A 348 6.27 2.55 -22.34
C LEU A 348 5.71 3.96 -22.49
N MET A 349 4.39 4.06 -22.55
CA MET A 349 3.68 5.35 -22.51
C MET A 349 3.49 5.82 -21.07
N ASN A 350 3.11 4.91 -20.18
CA ASN A 350 2.86 5.19 -18.77
C ASN A 350 3.10 3.95 -17.90
N MET A 351 3.41 4.20 -16.63
CA MET A 351 3.70 3.16 -15.63
C MET A 351 3.26 3.64 -14.24
N HIS A 352 1.96 3.52 -13.96
CA HIS A 352 1.38 3.98 -12.69
C HIS A 352 1.50 2.92 -11.61
N THR A 353 1.75 3.31 -10.36
CA THR A 353 1.77 2.39 -9.23
C THR A 353 0.70 2.74 -8.20
N HIS A 354 0.09 1.70 -7.63
CA HIS A 354 -0.93 1.86 -6.60
C HIS A 354 -0.83 0.76 -5.55
N THR A 355 -1.10 1.13 -4.30
CA THR A 355 -1.22 0.23 -3.15
C THR A 355 -2.28 0.80 -2.23
N GLY A 356 -2.84 -0.05 -1.35
CA GLY A 356 -3.68 0.42 -0.26
C GLY A 356 -2.97 1.46 0.62
N PRO A 357 -3.72 2.38 1.26
CA PRO A 357 -3.12 3.44 2.05
C PRO A 357 -2.32 2.91 3.24
N PHE A 358 -1.41 3.73 3.75
CA PHE A 358 -0.75 3.46 5.03
C PHE A 358 -1.60 4.06 6.17
N ALA A 359 -1.56 3.39 7.31
CA ALA A 359 -2.02 3.96 8.57
C ALA A 359 -0.86 3.87 9.56
N ALA A 360 -0.54 4.94 10.28
CA ALA A 360 0.57 4.91 11.25
C ALA A 360 0.36 3.86 12.34
N ARG A 361 -0.90 3.59 12.69
CA ARG A 361 -1.30 2.61 13.71
C ARG A 361 -2.68 2.05 13.40
N CYS A 362 -3.08 1.01 14.13
CA CYS A 362 -4.46 0.54 14.11
C CYS A 362 -5.40 1.69 14.46
N PRO A 363 -6.43 1.98 13.63
CA PRO A 363 -7.43 2.99 13.97
C PRO A 363 -8.10 2.71 15.31
N VAL A 364 -8.44 3.79 16.04
CA VAL A 364 -9.11 3.70 17.34
C VAL A 364 -10.46 2.99 17.18
N GLY A 365 -10.78 2.09 18.11
CA GLY A 365 -12.03 1.33 18.10
C GLY A 365 -12.01 0.09 17.20
N LYS A 366 -10.90 -0.22 16.53
CA LYS A 366 -10.73 -1.48 15.79
C LYS A 366 -9.92 -2.49 16.61
N PRO A 367 -10.33 -3.77 16.63
CA PRO A 367 -9.57 -4.81 17.32
C PRO A 367 -8.24 -5.12 16.62
N PHE A 368 -8.11 -4.88 15.32
CA PHE A 368 -6.89 -5.11 14.55
C PHE A 368 -6.99 -4.34 13.23
N ALA A 369 -5.88 -4.24 12.50
CA ALA A 369 -5.84 -3.60 11.19
C ALA A 369 -4.84 -4.29 10.25
N THR A 370 -4.96 -4.05 8.95
CA THR A 370 -4.00 -4.55 7.97
C THR A 370 -2.59 -4.07 8.29
N ALA A 371 -1.62 -4.98 8.32
CA ALA A 371 -0.23 -4.65 8.58
C ALA A 371 0.38 -3.87 7.40
N ASN A 372 1.11 -2.79 7.68
CA ASN A 372 1.74 -2.00 6.62
C ASN A 372 2.76 -2.78 5.77
N HIS A 373 3.34 -3.87 6.26
CA HIS A 373 4.25 -4.69 5.45
C HIS A 373 3.51 -5.73 4.59
N ALA A 374 2.29 -6.12 4.97
CA ALA A 374 1.48 -7.13 4.31
C ALA A 374 0.58 -6.49 3.24
N ARG A 375 1.23 -5.96 2.20
CA ARG A 375 0.54 -5.27 1.10
C ARG A 375 1.03 -5.72 -0.27
N ILE A 376 0.19 -5.50 -1.27
CA ILE A 376 0.52 -5.69 -2.67
C ILE A 376 0.54 -4.35 -3.41
N HIS A 377 1.50 -4.22 -4.30
CA HIS A 377 1.59 -3.11 -5.25
C HIS A 377 1.06 -3.56 -6.60
N VAL A 378 0.23 -2.71 -7.21
CA VAL A 378 -0.32 -2.88 -8.55
C VAL A 378 0.32 -1.83 -9.44
N VAL A 379 1.07 -2.27 -10.44
CA VAL A 379 1.70 -1.39 -11.43
C VAL A 379 0.94 -1.54 -12.76
N SER A 380 0.22 -0.50 -13.16
CA SER A 380 -0.48 -0.42 -14.43
C SER A 380 0.48 0.11 -15.51
N ILE A 381 0.67 -0.67 -16.56
CA ILE A 381 1.69 -0.44 -17.60
C ILE A 381 1.00 -0.37 -18.96
N GLN A 382 1.26 0.69 -19.73
CA GLN A 382 0.81 0.81 -21.11
C GLN A 382 2.01 0.87 -22.07
N TYR A 383 2.01 -0.01 -23.06
CA TYR A 383 3.00 -0.03 -24.13
C TYR A 383 2.45 0.61 -25.40
N ALA A 384 3.32 1.23 -26.18
CA ALA A 384 3.03 1.67 -27.54
C ALA A 384 4.19 1.36 -28.47
N ARG A 385 3.89 1.32 -29.78
CA ARG A 385 4.88 1.13 -30.83
C ARG A 385 5.06 2.43 -31.60
N THR A 386 6.30 2.79 -31.87
CA THR A 386 6.65 3.96 -32.68
C THR A 386 5.97 3.88 -34.05
N GLY A 387 5.26 4.93 -34.43
CA GLY A 387 4.52 5.01 -35.71
C GLY A 387 3.07 4.52 -35.66
N CYS A 388 2.61 3.90 -34.56
CA CYS A 388 1.19 3.61 -34.36
C CYS A 388 0.47 4.85 -33.80
N LEU A 389 -0.44 5.44 -34.59
CA LEU A 389 -1.25 6.61 -34.19
C LEU A 389 -2.57 6.22 -33.51
N ARG A 390 -2.94 4.94 -33.47
CA ARG A 390 -4.22 4.49 -32.89
C ARG A 390 -4.02 4.04 -31.45
N LEU A 391 -4.76 4.67 -30.53
CA LEU A 391 -4.79 4.29 -29.10
C LEU A 391 -5.21 2.82 -28.86
N ILE A 392 -5.98 2.23 -29.79
CA ILE A 392 -6.44 0.84 -29.73
C ILE A 392 -5.26 -0.15 -29.84
N ASP A 393 -4.13 0.27 -30.41
CA ASP A 393 -2.92 -0.55 -30.56
C ASP A 393 -1.97 -0.48 -29.34
N SER A 394 -2.40 0.15 -28.24
CA SER A 394 -1.57 0.40 -27.05
C SER A 394 -2.03 -0.46 -25.86
N PRO A 395 -1.62 -1.75 -25.81
CA PRO A 395 -2.09 -2.71 -24.81
C PRO A 395 -1.64 -2.35 -23.39
N ARG A 396 -2.53 -2.67 -22.44
CA ARG A 396 -2.34 -2.40 -21.01
C ARG A 396 -2.20 -3.69 -20.22
N PHE A 397 -1.39 -3.62 -19.17
CA PHE A 397 -1.09 -4.73 -18.29
C PHE A 397 -1.09 -4.27 -16.84
N CYS A 398 -1.44 -5.18 -15.94
CA CYS A 398 -1.21 -5.03 -14.52
C CYS A 398 -0.10 -6.00 -14.08
N LEU A 399 0.90 -5.45 -13.41
CA LEU A 399 1.91 -6.20 -12.67
C LEU A 399 1.57 -6.11 -11.18
N PHE A 400 1.41 -7.25 -10.52
CA PHE A 400 1.19 -7.34 -9.08
C PHE A 400 2.47 -7.85 -8.41
N VAL A 401 2.90 -7.21 -7.33
CA VAL A 401 4.09 -7.61 -6.56
C VAL A 401 3.92 -7.33 -5.08
N HIS A 402 4.24 -8.30 -4.23
CA HIS A 402 4.19 -8.08 -2.78
C HIS A 402 5.27 -7.08 -2.33
N ASN A 403 4.93 -6.23 -1.36
CA ASN A 403 5.87 -5.30 -0.74
C ASN A 403 7.11 -6.01 -0.16
N ARG A 404 6.92 -7.20 0.42
CA ARG A 404 8.03 -8.03 0.96
C ARG A 404 9.11 -8.34 -0.08
N THR A 405 8.73 -8.50 -1.35
CA THR A 405 9.67 -8.75 -2.45
C THR A 405 10.56 -7.54 -2.66
N LEU A 406 9.98 -6.35 -2.71
CA LEU A 406 10.70 -5.09 -2.90
C LEU A 406 11.59 -4.79 -1.67
N MET A 407 11.05 -4.96 -0.46
CA MET A 407 11.79 -4.79 0.80
C MET A 407 12.95 -5.78 0.93
N SER A 408 12.87 -6.98 0.33
CA SER A 408 13.96 -7.96 0.39
C SER A 408 15.27 -7.45 -0.22
N TYR A 409 15.22 -6.58 -1.23
CA TYR A 409 16.41 -5.96 -1.82
C TYR A 409 17.08 -4.98 -0.86
N ILE A 410 16.29 -4.27 -0.05
CA ILE A 410 16.79 -3.38 1.00
C ILE A 410 17.51 -4.21 2.07
N HIS A 411 16.90 -5.30 2.53
CA HIS A 411 17.53 -6.20 3.51
C HIS A 411 18.82 -6.82 2.99
N GLN A 412 18.81 -7.36 1.76
CA GLN A 412 20.00 -7.95 1.13
C GLN A 412 21.14 -6.93 0.97
N ARG A 413 20.83 -5.68 0.63
CA ARG A 413 21.83 -4.62 0.55
C ARG A 413 22.41 -4.29 1.92
N LYS A 414 21.59 -4.17 2.96
CA LYS A 414 22.05 -3.93 4.34
C LYS A 414 23.00 -5.03 4.83
N GLU A 415 22.73 -6.28 4.47
CA GLU A 415 23.57 -7.42 4.84
C GLU A 415 24.89 -7.48 4.04
N ARG A 416 24.85 -7.23 2.73
CA ARG A 416 26.01 -7.40 1.84
C ARG A 416 26.90 -6.17 1.75
N GLY A 417 26.36 -4.98 2.06
CA GLY A 417 26.95 -3.71 1.67
C GLY A 417 26.98 -3.55 0.14
N GLY A 418 27.35 -2.35 -0.34
CA GLY A 418 27.64 -2.12 -1.76
C GLY A 418 26.69 -1.15 -2.48
N SER A 419 26.87 -1.05 -3.81
CA SER A 419 26.16 -0.14 -4.70
C SER A 419 24.79 -0.66 -5.13
N ALA A 420 24.01 0.19 -5.82
CA ALA A 420 22.72 -0.21 -6.38
C ALA A 420 22.89 -1.39 -7.34
N VAL A 421 21.95 -2.33 -7.33
CA VAL A 421 21.96 -3.50 -8.22
C VAL A 421 20.90 -3.36 -9.30
N THR A 422 21.28 -3.57 -10.56
CA THR A 422 20.30 -3.69 -11.65
C THR A 422 19.97 -5.16 -11.86
N VAL A 423 18.68 -5.51 -11.73
CA VAL A 423 18.22 -6.90 -11.74
C VAL A 423 17.35 -7.14 -12.98
N PRO A 424 17.76 -8.02 -13.90
CA PRO A 424 16.97 -8.31 -15.10
C PRO A 424 15.68 -9.06 -14.77
N TRP A 425 14.64 -8.87 -15.59
CA TRP A 425 13.30 -9.46 -15.40
C TRP A 425 13.34 -10.94 -15.03
N ASN A 426 14.10 -11.75 -15.77
CA ASN A 426 14.20 -13.19 -15.57
C ASN A 426 14.74 -13.63 -14.20
N LYS A 427 15.33 -12.72 -13.42
CA LYS A 427 15.83 -13.00 -12.06
C LYS A 427 14.84 -12.63 -10.96
N TRP A 428 13.99 -11.62 -11.16
CA TRP A 428 13.11 -11.12 -10.09
C TRP A 428 11.62 -11.28 -10.39
N GLY A 429 11.22 -11.17 -11.65
CA GLY A 429 9.82 -11.09 -12.08
C GLY A 429 9.07 -12.43 -11.98
N PRO A 430 9.49 -13.49 -12.71
CA PRO A 430 8.68 -14.69 -12.93
C PRO A 430 8.08 -15.35 -11.68
N LEU A 431 8.83 -15.42 -10.58
CA LEU A 431 8.39 -16.09 -9.36
C LEU A 431 7.70 -15.17 -8.34
N GLN A 432 7.96 -13.87 -8.40
CA GLN A 432 7.56 -12.93 -7.34
C GLN A 432 6.47 -11.95 -7.78
N THR A 433 6.00 -12.12 -9.01
CA THR A 433 5.02 -11.22 -9.61
C THR A 433 3.93 -12.01 -10.29
N GLN A 434 2.85 -11.31 -10.58
CA GLN A 434 1.75 -11.77 -11.40
C GLN A 434 1.55 -10.70 -12.48
N PHE A 435 1.62 -11.08 -13.75
CA PHE A 435 1.56 -10.14 -14.89
C PHE A 435 0.42 -10.56 -15.82
N MET A 436 -0.58 -9.68 -15.99
CA MET A 436 -1.78 -10.02 -16.76
C MET A 436 -2.29 -8.82 -17.57
N HIS A 437 -3.08 -9.10 -18.60
CA HIS A 437 -3.75 -8.06 -19.39
C HIS A 437 -4.75 -7.28 -18.52
N GLN A 438 -4.66 -5.95 -18.61
CA GLN A 438 -5.66 -5.06 -18.05
C GLN A 438 -6.74 -4.84 -19.11
N ARG A 439 -7.91 -5.45 -18.91
CA ARG A 439 -9.05 -5.32 -19.83
C ARG A 439 -9.78 -4.00 -19.65
N GLU A 440 -10.00 -3.62 -18.40
CA GLU A 440 -10.76 -2.43 -18.00
C GLU A 440 -9.88 -1.46 -17.22
N GLN A 441 -10.18 -0.16 -17.32
CA GLN A 441 -9.50 0.85 -16.52
C GLN A 441 -10.14 0.93 -15.13
N PHE A 442 -9.32 1.07 -14.09
CA PHE A 442 -9.82 1.35 -12.76
C PHE A 442 -10.49 2.72 -12.75
N GLN A 443 -11.77 2.76 -12.37
CA GLN A 443 -12.56 4.00 -12.39
C GLN A 443 -12.22 4.92 -11.21
N TRP A 444 -11.77 4.35 -10.09
CA TRP A 444 -11.43 5.05 -8.84
C TRP A 444 -10.18 4.47 -8.19
N LEU A 445 -9.38 5.29 -7.51
CA LEU A 445 -8.04 5.02 -6.99
C LEU A 445 -8.02 4.38 -5.59
N ARG A 446 -8.99 3.52 -5.25
CA ARG A 446 -9.02 2.82 -3.93
C ARG A 446 -9.44 1.37 -4.09
N TYR A 447 -8.77 0.70 -5.03
CA TYR A 447 -9.09 -0.68 -5.46
C TYR A 447 -8.13 -1.73 -4.86
N VAL A 448 -7.20 -1.34 -3.99
CA VAL A 448 -6.24 -2.23 -3.32
C VAL A 448 -6.30 -2.00 -1.82
N GLN A 449 -6.36 -3.08 -1.03
CA GLN A 449 -6.16 -3.04 0.41
C GLN A 449 -5.44 -4.30 0.89
N GLY A 450 -4.33 -4.12 1.61
CA GLY A 450 -3.47 -5.24 2.00
C GLY A 450 -3.03 -6.04 0.78
N CYS A 451 -3.28 -7.34 0.79
CA CYS A 451 -2.99 -8.24 -0.34
C CYS A 451 -4.19 -8.48 -1.26
N ARG A 452 -5.26 -7.69 -1.15
CA ARG A 452 -6.47 -7.83 -1.98
C ARG A 452 -6.60 -6.70 -2.98
N VAL A 453 -7.08 -7.04 -4.17
CA VAL A 453 -7.36 -6.11 -5.27
C VAL A 453 -8.77 -6.36 -5.79
N VAL A 454 -9.64 -5.36 -5.76
CA VAL A 454 -10.93 -5.43 -6.46
C VAL A 454 -10.74 -4.98 -7.90
N LEU A 455 -11.17 -5.80 -8.86
CA LEU A 455 -11.06 -5.48 -10.29
C LEU A 455 -12.19 -4.54 -10.73
N PRO A 456 -11.98 -3.75 -11.80
CA PRO A 456 -13.02 -2.89 -12.34
C PRO A 456 -14.23 -3.73 -12.79
N ILE A 457 -15.43 -3.18 -12.63
CA ILE A 457 -16.66 -3.81 -13.15
C ILE A 457 -16.58 -3.83 -14.67
N SER A 458 -16.80 -5.00 -15.27
CA SER A 458 -16.97 -5.13 -16.72
C SER A 458 -18.44 -5.04 -17.09
N TYR A 459 -18.77 -4.14 -18.00
CA TYR A 459 -20.14 -3.92 -18.50
C TYR A 459 -20.47 -4.78 -19.74
N HIS A 460 -19.54 -5.62 -20.18
CA HIS A 460 -19.66 -6.40 -21.41
C HIS A 460 -20.40 -7.74 -21.23
N VAL A 461 -20.71 -8.13 -19.99
CA VAL A 461 -21.46 -9.35 -19.66
C VAL A 461 -22.78 -8.93 -19.00
N ALA A 462 -23.88 -9.61 -19.34
CA ALA A 462 -25.18 -9.35 -18.70
C ALA A 462 -25.06 -9.63 -17.19
N GLY A 463 -25.18 -8.57 -16.38
CA GLY A 463 -25.01 -8.59 -14.93
C GLY A 463 -23.63 -8.11 -14.48
N SER A 464 -23.61 -7.17 -13.53
CA SER A 464 -22.38 -6.68 -12.89
C SER A 464 -21.80 -7.80 -12.01
N THR A 465 -20.57 -8.23 -12.32
CA THR A 465 -19.80 -9.12 -11.45
C THR A 465 -18.69 -8.32 -10.77
N VAL A 466 -18.50 -8.53 -9.47
CA VAL A 466 -17.30 -8.06 -8.79
C VAL A 466 -16.33 -9.21 -8.66
N GLN A 467 -15.09 -8.94 -9.03
CA GLN A 467 -13.99 -9.86 -8.88
C GLN A 467 -12.96 -9.28 -7.91
N VAL A 468 -12.52 -10.09 -6.95
CA VAL A 468 -11.45 -9.77 -6.01
C VAL A 468 -10.32 -10.77 -6.20
N LEU A 469 -9.11 -10.25 -6.41
CA LEU A 469 -7.88 -11.02 -6.38
C LEU A 469 -7.30 -10.96 -4.98
N ASP A 470 -7.11 -12.10 -4.31
CA ASP A 470 -6.43 -12.19 -3.02
C ASP A 470 -5.08 -12.90 -3.18
N PHE A 471 -4.00 -12.17 -2.94
CA PHE A 471 -2.64 -12.66 -3.06
C PHE A 471 -2.09 -13.21 -1.73
N ASN A 472 -2.88 -13.22 -0.65
CA ASN A 472 -2.50 -13.84 0.61
C ASN A 472 -2.79 -15.36 0.63
N VAL A 473 -2.21 -16.08 -0.32
CA VAL A 473 -2.38 -17.54 -0.45
C VAL A 473 -1.33 -18.27 0.37
N CYS A 474 -1.75 -18.95 1.43
CA CYS A 474 -0.90 -19.82 2.25
C CYS A 474 -1.39 -21.27 2.22
N ARG A 475 -0.49 -22.22 2.00
CA ARG A 475 -0.79 -23.66 2.02
C ARG A 475 -0.90 -24.14 3.48
N THR A 476 -2.04 -23.88 4.12
CA THR A 476 -2.31 -24.27 5.50
C THR A 476 -3.78 -24.68 5.67
N LYS A 477 -4.02 -25.66 6.54
CA LYS A 477 -5.38 -26.07 6.93
C LYS A 477 -6.18 -24.91 7.54
N ARG A 478 -5.51 -23.91 8.11
CA ARG A 478 -6.13 -22.69 8.69
C ARG A 478 -6.81 -21.78 7.66
N GLN A 479 -6.52 -21.98 6.36
CA GLN A 479 -7.16 -21.28 5.24
C GLN A 479 -8.02 -22.21 4.37
N ILE A 480 -8.17 -23.48 4.76
CA ILE A 480 -9.07 -24.43 4.09
C ILE A 480 -10.42 -24.29 4.79
N PHE A 481 -11.42 -23.83 4.03
CA PHE A 481 -12.81 -23.84 4.46
C PHE A 481 -13.48 -25.00 3.74
N GLU A 482 -14.09 -25.92 4.48
CA GLU A 482 -14.92 -26.98 3.89
C GLU A 482 -16.09 -26.31 3.13
N GLU A 483 -16.37 -26.77 1.91
CA GLU A 483 -17.48 -26.30 1.04
C GLU A 483 -18.85 -26.71 1.60
N HIS A 484 -19.09 -26.54 2.91
CA HIS A 484 -20.26 -27.10 3.60
C HIS A 484 -21.46 -26.14 3.62
N THR A 485 -21.39 -25.02 2.90
CA THR A 485 -22.50 -24.09 2.71
C THR A 485 -22.43 -23.54 1.29
N ALA A 486 -23.58 -23.44 0.60
CA ALA A 486 -23.70 -22.83 -0.72
C ALA A 486 -23.06 -21.43 -0.72
N SER A 487 -21.82 -21.34 -1.19
CA SER A 487 -21.09 -20.07 -1.24
C SER A 487 -21.76 -19.19 -2.29
N SER A 488 -22.01 -17.92 -1.95
CA SER A 488 -22.55 -16.95 -2.92
C SER A 488 -21.50 -16.48 -3.94
N ALA A 489 -20.25 -16.96 -3.84
CA ALA A 489 -19.16 -16.57 -4.72
C ALA A 489 -18.43 -17.79 -5.28
N ASP A 490 -18.03 -17.67 -6.55
CA ASP A 490 -17.10 -18.61 -7.17
C ASP A 490 -15.69 -18.27 -6.70
N SER A 491 -14.97 -19.27 -6.19
CA SER A 491 -13.62 -19.13 -5.66
C SER A 491 -12.69 -20.15 -6.30
N CYS A 492 -11.57 -19.70 -6.87
CA CYS A 492 -10.53 -20.59 -7.37
C CYS A 492 -9.14 -20.06 -7.04
N ILE A 493 -8.19 -20.97 -6.76
CA ILE A 493 -6.79 -20.62 -6.57
C ILE A 493 -6.06 -20.90 -7.88
N ASN A 494 -5.47 -19.87 -8.48
CA ASN A 494 -4.60 -20.04 -9.62
C ASN A 494 -3.18 -20.35 -9.13
N THR A 495 -2.69 -21.55 -9.45
CA THR A 495 -1.30 -21.98 -9.23
C THR A 495 -0.56 -22.31 -10.53
N ASP A 496 -1.26 -22.33 -11.66
CA ASP A 496 -0.73 -22.82 -12.94
C ASP A 496 0.13 -21.76 -13.64
N GLY A 497 0.15 -20.55 -13.09
CA GLY A 497 0.86 -19.42 -13.66
C GLY A 497 0.03 -18.68 -14.70
N THR A 498 0.53 -17.50 -15.06
CA THR A 498 -0.06 -16.68 -16.11
C THR A 498 0.94 -16.48 -17.23
N HIS A 499 0.44 -16.73 -18.43
CA HIS A 499 1.20 -16.69 -19.68
C HIS A 499 0.67 -15.53 -20.52
N VAL A 500 1.49 -14.51 -20.66
CA VAL A 500 1.27 -13.44 -21.64
C VAL A 500 2.16 -13.75 -22.84
N GLY A 501 1.53 -14.00 -23.99
CA GLY A 501 2.24 -14.24 -25.24
C GLY A 501 3.11 -13.05 -25.64
N MET A 502 4.11 -13.27 -26.50
CA MET A 502 5.00 -12.20 -26.97
C MET A 502 4.24 -11.01 -27.55
N GLY A 503 3.20 -11.32 -28.34
CA GLY A 503 2.50 -10.33 -29.16
C GLY A 503 3.47 -9.53 -30.02
N ASN A 504 3.18 -8.25 -30.23
CA ASN A 504 4.06 -7.29 -30.90
C ASN A 504 4.84 -6.41 -29.92
N ILE A 505 5.00 -6.88 -28.66
CA ILE A 505 5.54 -6.09 -27.54
C ILE A 505 6.82 -6.70 -27.03
N PHE A 506 6.80 -7.98 -26.62
CA PHE A 506 7.87 -8.59 -25.84
C PHE A 506 8.81 -9.43 -26.71
N GLN A 507 10.09 -9.48 -26.34
CA GLN A 507 11.07 -10.32 -27.02
C GLN A 507 10.88 -11.82 -26.75
N ALA A 508 10.21 -12.16 -25.65
CA ALA A 508 9.88 -13.52 -25.25
C ALA A 508 8.54 -13.53 -24.50
N PRO A 509 7.84 -14.67 -24.42
CA PRO A 509 6.63 -14.77 -23.61
C PRO A 509 6.89 -14.37 -22.15
N VAL A 510 5.99 -13.61 -21.55
CA VAL A 510 6.07 -13.23 -20.15
C VAL A 510 5.30 -14.25 -19.32
N ILE A 511 6.03 -15.01 -18.51
CA ILE A 511 5.48 -16.06 -17.64
C ILE A 511 5.64 -15.61 -16.19
N THR A 512 4.56 -15.68 -15.43
CA THR A 512 4.52 -15.32 -14.00
C THR A 512 3.82 -16.41 -13.19
N LEU A 513 4.29 -16.66 -11.96
CA LEU A 513 3.94 -17.85 -11.17
C LEU A 513 3.49 -17.52 -9.74
N MET A 514 3.31 -16.23 -9.40
CA MET A 514 2.84 -15.86 -8.06
C MET A 514 1.38 -16.31 -7.88
N PRO A 515 1.09 -17.19 -6.90
CA PRO A 515 -0.26 -17.71 -6.72
C PRO A 515 -1.20 -16.62 -6.20
N TYR A 516 -2.46 -16.72 -6.59
CA TYR A 516 -3.52 -15.84 -6.13
C TYR A 516 -4.86 -16.56 -6.15
N ARG A 517 -5.78 -16.12 -5.30
CA ARG A 517 -7.17 -16.56 -5.31
C ARG A 517 -8.00 -15.56 -6.10
N VAL A 518 -8.87 -16.05 -6.98
CA VAL A 518 -9.90 -15.27 -7.64
C VAL A 518 -11.21 -15.56 -6.93
N LEU A 519 -11.88 -14.50 -6.51
CA LEU A 519 -13.20 -14.52 -5.91
C LEU A 519 -14.13 -13.74 -6.83
N SER A 520 -15.24 -14.33 -7.25
CA SER A 520 -16.22 -13.68 -8.13
C SER A 520 -17.61 -13.80 -7.53
N ARG A 521 -18.35 -12.70 -7.46
CA ARG A 521 -19.75 -12.69 -7.05
C ARG A 521 -20.57 -11.89 -8.06
N GLY A 522 -21.66 -12.49 -8.54
CA GLY A 522 -22.63 -11.87 -9.43
C GLY A 522 -23.76 -11.15 -8.68
N GLU A 523 -24.79 -10.75 -9.42
CA GLU A 523 -26.04 -10.16 -8.90
C GLU A 523 -25.87 -8.82 -8.16
N LEU A 524 -24.84 -8.06 -8.52
CA LEU A 524 -24.62 -6.75 -7.92
C LEU A 524 -25.45 -5.68 -8.62
N GLU A 525 -25.80 -4.63 -7.86
CA GLU A 525 -26.39 -3.43 -8.46
C GLU A 525 -25.47 -2.88 -9.56
N GLU A 526 -26.06 -2.12 -10.50
CA GLU A 526 -25.29 -1.31 -11.44
C GLU A 526 -24.54 -0.21 -10.67
N TYR A 527 -23.29 -0.51 -10.32
CA TYR A 527 -22.33 0.45 -9.77
C TYR A 527 -21.45 1.00 -10.90
N ASN A 528 -21.09 2.28 -10.81
CA ASN A 528 -20.19 2.97 -11.73
C ASN A 528 -18.70 2.73 -11.43
N GLY A 529 -18.40 2.16 -10.26
CA GLY A 529 -17.06 1.87 -9.80
C GLY A 529 -17.07 1.14 -8.47
N VAL A 530 -15.92 0.58 -8.10
CA VAL A 530 -15.74 -0.19 -6.87
C VAL A 530 -14.48 0.23 -6.15
N MET A 531 -14.55 0.22 -4.82
CA MET A 531 -13.42 0.41 -3.92
C MET A 531 -13.40 -0.71 -2.89
N ILE A 532 -12.27 -0.84 -2.19
CA ILE A 532 -12.05 -1.81 -1.12
C ILE A 532 -11.37 -1.13 0.05
N ASP A 533 -11.79 -1.48 1.27
CA ASP A 533 -11.03 -1.26 2.48
C ASP A 533 -10.86 -2.58 3.26
N ASP A 534 -10.39 -2.52 4.51
CA ASP A 534 -10.09 -3.72 5.28
C ASP A 534 -11.35 -4.57 5.62
N GLU A 535 -12.51 -3.93 5.70
CA GLU A 535 -13.78 -4.54 6.13
C GLU A 535 -14.83 -4.56 5.01
N ARG A 536 -14.72 -3.70 4.00
CA ARG A 536 -15.80 -3.40 3.05
C ARG A 536 -15.34 -3.55 1.61
N LEU A 537 -16.27 -4.02 0.77
CA LEU A 537 -16.35 -3.63 -0.63
C LEU A 537 -17.35 -2.48 -0.76
N ILE A 538 -16.99 -1.46 -1.53
CA ILE A 538 -17.78 -0.24 -1.65
C ILE A 538 -18.13 -0.07 -3.13
N GLY A 539 -19.42 -0.21 -3.45
CA GLY A 539 -19.96 0.12 -4.76
C GLY A 539 -20.32 1.60 -4.85
N LEU A 540 -19.86 2.27 -5.90
CA LEU A 540 -20.16 3.68 -6.16
C LEU A 540 -21.29 3.80 -7.16
N LYS A 541 -22.33 4.58 -6.84
CA LYS A 541 -23.48 4.79 -7.73
C LYS A 541 -23.78 6.27 -7.86
N VAL A 542 -23.66 6.78 -9.07
CA VAL A 542 -24.00 8.16 -9.41
C VAL A 542 -25.50 8.22 -9.71
N ARG A 543 -26.23 9.04 -8.95
CA ARG A 543 -27.65 9.31 -9.22
C ARG A 543 -27.81 10.75 -9.70
N PHE A 544 -28.28 10.90 -10.92
CA PHE A 544 -28.74 12.19 -11.41
C PHE A 544 -30.14 12.43 -10.85
N HIS A 545 -30.34 13.55 -10.14
CA HIS A 545 -31.69 13.97 -9.78
C HIS A 545 -32.31 14.56 -11.04
N THR A 546 -33.31 13.87 -11.60
CA THR A 546 -34.16 14.36 -12.68
C THR A 546 -35.12 15.41 -12.19
#